data_AF-A0A9X1Y579-F1
#
_entry.id   AF-A0A9X1Y579-F1
#
_cell.length_a   1.000
_cell.length_b   1.000
_cell.length_c   1.000
_cell.angle_alpha   90.00
_cell.angle_beta   90.00
_cell.angle_gamma   90.00
#
_symmetry.space_group_name_H-M   'P 1'
#
loop_
_entity.id
_entity.type
_entity.pdbx_description
1 polymer ?
#
loop_
_entity_poly.entity_id
_entity_poly.type
_entity_poly.pdbx_seq_one_letter_code
_entity_poly.pdbx_strand_id
1 'polypeptide(L)'
;MLNWPAPLRRQVQTLLDQFLRAPGSAWIGIAGIDRLGSPGVISSTMRLGGRLETLGSRPTTRAFVWVQGTEPELWVDPTDTGYRDLYDEFARERLGLPGRPPGGVFNIDHVFPKATAALDGLSHVRAIAVPADSNQAAGRTLEKAMKQRADSGLGSGKEIRHATWMSIGKAAGFTGWESLPDGRSAAGNAKVVQALFADLAGKGITPPAGTLEHGLTAHTLTRIG
;
A
#
# COMPACT_ATOMS: atom_id res chain seq x y z
N MET A 1 -11.57 -5.83 11.07
CA MET A 1 -10.29 -6.54 10.83
C MET A 1 -9.86 -7.46 11.97
N LEU A 2 -10.30 -7.28 13.22
CA LEU A 2 -9.92 -8.18 14.34
C LEU A 2 -10.17 -9.67 14.06
N ASN A 3 -11.27 -9.98 13.37
CA ASN A 3 -11.64 -11.35 13.00
C ASN A 3 -10.93 -11.87 11.74
N TRP A 4 -9.97 -11.14 11.20
CA TRP A 4 -9.21 -11.59 10.03
C TRP A 4 -8.11 -12.57 10.42
N PRO A 5 -7.79 -13.54 9.54
CA PRO A 5 -6.58 -14.34 9.67
C PRO A 5 -5.34 -13.47 9.92
N ALA A 6 -4.49 -13.90 10.86
CA ALA A 6 -3.29 -13.16 11.25
C ALA A 6 -2.40 -12.74 10.07
N PRO A 7 -2.15 -13.58 9.03
CA PRO A 7 -1.34 -13.17 7.89
C PRO A 7 -1.86 -11.92 7.17
N LEU A 8 -3.18 -11.73 7.06
CA LEU A 8 -3.75 -10.57 6.37
C LEU A 8 -3.57 -9.28 7.17
N ARG A 9 -3.71 -9.36 8.50
CA ARG A 9 -3.41 -8.22 9.39
C ARG A 9 -1.94 -7.84 9.32
N ARG A 10 -1.04 -8.83 9.25
CA ARG A 10 0.40 -8.59 9.11
C ARG A 10 0.78 -7.89 7.81
N GLN A 11 0.06 -8.11 6.70
CA GLN A 11 0.31 -7.35 5.47
C GLN A 11 0.08 -5.84 5.67
N VAL A 12 -1.00 -5.46 6.36
CA VAL A 12 -1.32 -4.06 6.65
C VAL A 12 -0.34 -3.47 7.68
N GLN A 13 0.00 -4.23 8.71
CA GLN A 13 1.05 -3.85 9.67
C GLN A 13 2.39 -3.62 8.97
N THR A 14 2.80 -4.53 8.07
CA THR A 14 4.06 -4.40 7.31
C THR A 14 4.07 -3.14 6.45
N LEU A 15 2.96 -2.85 5.77
CA LEU A 15 2.83 -1.61 4.98
C LEU A 15 2.92 -0.36 5.88
N LEU A 16 2.28 -0.38 7.05
CA LEU A 16 2.36 0.70 8.03
C LEU A 16 3.79 0.88 8.55
N ASP A 17 4.47 -0.20 8.92
CA ASP A 17 5.84 -0.15 9.44
C ASP A 17 6.82 0.40 8.41
N GLN A 18 6.69 -0.02 7.14
CA GLN A 18 7.43 0.58 6.03
C GLN A 18 7.07 2.06 5.88
N PHE A 19 5.80 2.41 6.00
CA PHE A 19 5.36 3.79 5.86
C PHE A 19 5.86 4.69 6.98
N LEU A 20 6.21 4.15 8.15
CA LEU A 20 6.71 4.94 9.28
C LEU A 20 8.24 4.94 9.38
N ARG A 21 8.92 3.83 9.05
CA ARG A 21 10.36 3.63 9.29
C ARG A 21 11.27 4.64 8.59
N ALA A 22 11.05 4.89 7.29
CA ALA A 22 11.89 5.81 6.52
C ALA A 22 11.10 6.42 5.35
N PRO A 23 11.32 7.71 5.00
CA PRO A 23 10.77 8.28 3.77
C PRO A 23 11.09 7.40 2.58
N GLY A 24 10.08 7.06 1.78
CA GLY A 24 10.28 6.30 0.55
C GLY A 24 10.45 4.78 0.72
N SER A 25 10.16 4.18 1.88
CA SER A 25 10.31 2.72 2.06
C SER A 25 9.03 1.90 1.87
N ALA A 26 7.84 2.50 1.98
CA ALA A 26 6.57 1.84 1.65
C ALA A 26 6.24 2.00 0.17
N TRP A 27 6.75 1.09 -0.67
CA TRP A 27 6.46 1.10 -2.10
C TRP A 27 5.09 0.49 -2.36
N ILE A 28 4.34 1.10 -3.27
CA ILE A 28 3.00 0.63 -3.67
C ILE A 28 2.84 0.49 -5.18
N GLY A 29 3.76 1.03 -5.98
CA GLY A 29 3.80 0.85 -7.42
C GLY A 29 5.19 1.10 -7.99
N ILE A 30 5.54 0.41 -9.07
CA ILE A 30 6.83 0.50 -9.75
C ILE A 30 6.65 0.53 -11.27
N ALA A 31 7.50 1.28 -11.97
CA ALA A 31 7.55 1.32 -13.43
C ALA A 31 8.24 0.07 -14.01
N GLY A 32 9.15 -0.56 -13.28
CA GLY A 32 9.84 -1.77 -13.73
C GLY A 32 10.47 -2.58 -12.60
N ILE A 33 10.66 -3.88 -12.85
CA ILE A 33 11.26 -4.84 -11.90
C ILE A 33 12.74 -4.55 -11.65
N ASP A 34 13.42 -3.90 -12.58
CA ASP A 34 14.81 -3.42 -12.47
C ASP A 34 15.04 -2.54 -11.21
N ARG A 35 13.97 -1.99 -10.63
CA ARG A 35 14.01 -1.17 -9.42
C ARG A 35 14.10 -1.97 -8.11
N LEU A 36 13.91 -3.28 -8.18
CA LEU A 36 13.94 -4.19 -7.03
C LEU A 36 15.35 -4.71 -6.69
N GLY A 37 16.39 -4.17 -7.33
CA GLY A 37 17.78 -4.55 -7.07
C GLY A 37 18.33 -5.46 -8.17
N SER A 38 19.07 -4.90 -9.11
CA SER A 38 20.04 -5.64 -9.93
C SER A 38 21.42 -5.54 -9.27
N PRO A 39 22.21 -6.63 -9.20
CA PRO A 39 23.61 -6.54 -8.80
C PRO A 39 24.35 -5.56 -9.74
N GLY A 40 24.88 -4.45 -9.21
CA GLY A 40 25.79 -3.55 -9.94
C GLY A 40 25.31 -2.12 -10.22
N VAL A 41 24.07 -1.74 -9.88
CA VAL A 41 23.58 -0.35 -10.07
C VAL A 41 23.07 0.20 -8.74
N ILE A 42 23.90 0.90 -7.98
CA ILE A 42 23.46 1.55 -6.74
C ILE A 42 22.80 2.88 -7.10
N SER A 43 21.46 2.90 -7.16
CA SER A 43 20.65 4.12 -7.22
C SER A 43 20.00 4.38 -5.86
N SER A 44 19.81 5.65 -5.49
CA SER A 44 19.02 6.07 -4.32
C SER A 44 17.56 5.62 -4.36
N THR A 45 17.11 5.10 -5.50
CA THR A 45 15.75 4.60 -5.74
C THR A 45 15.62 3.09 -5.65
N MET A 46 16.66 2.32 -5.30
CA MET A 46 16.54 0.86 -5.16
C MET A 46 15.88 0.44 -3.85
N ARG A 47 15.01 -0.58 -3.92
CA ARG A 47 14.50 -1.22 -2.70
C ARG A 47 15.59 -2.12 -2.13
N LEU A 48 16.22 -1.66 -1.05
CA LEU A 48 17.30 -2.41 -0.41
C LEU A 48 16.76 -3.60 0.39
N GLY A 49 17.31 -4.78 0.10
CA GLY A 49 17.06 -6.03 0.80
C GLY A 49 15.76 -6.72 0.40
N GLY A 50 15.78 -8.05 0.41
CA GLY A 50 14.69 -8.89 -0.08
C GLY A 50 15.07 -9.61 -1.38
N ARG A 51 14.12 -10.32 -1.96
CA ARG A 51 14.30 -11.04 -3.22
C ARG A 51 12.99 -11.10 -4.00
N LEU A 52 13.13 -11.08 -5.32
CA LEU A 52 12.03 -11.36 -6.23
C LEU A 52 11.90 -12.86 -6.40
N GLU A 53 10.69 -13.37 -6.22
CA GLU A 53 10.32 -14.76 -6.50
C GLU A 53 9.14 -14.79 -7.47
N THR A 54 9.04 -15.87 -8.24
CA THR A 54 7.85 -16.12 -9.05
C THR A 54 6.66 -16.49 -8.16
N LEU A 55 5.46 -16.20 -8.65
CA LEU A 55 4.22 -16.75 -8.13
C LEU A 55 3.90 -18.00 -8.95
N GLY A 56 4.02 -19.19 -8.37
CA GLY A 56 3.91 -20.44 -9.12
C GLY A 56 4.71 -20.44 -10.44
N SER A 57 4.01 -20.77 -11.53
CA SER A 57 4.53 -20.74 -12.90
C SER A 57 4.22 -19.45 -13.67
N ARG A 58 3.79 -18.38 -13.00
CA ARG A 58 3.40 -17.13 -13.65
C ARG A 58 4.63 -16.35 -14.10
N PRO A 59 4.59 -15.73 -15.30
CA PRO A 59 5.67 -14.85 -15.71
C PRO A 59 5.72 -13.63 -14.80
N THR A 60 6.94 -13.19 -14.47
CA THR A 60 7.18 -12.06 -13.57
C THR A 60 6.63 -10.75 -14.09
N THR A 61 6.44 -10.62 -15.41
CA THR A 61 5.79 -9.47 -16.05
C THR A 61 4.30 -9.34 -15.72
N ARG A 62 3.67 -10.43 -15.28
CA ARG A 62 2.25 -10.48 -14.90
C ARG A 62 2.08 -10.32 -13.39
N ALA A 63 2.87 -11.07 -12.62
CA ALA A 63 2.92 -10.96 -11.17
C ALA A 63 4.20 -11.58 -10.61
N PHE A 64 4.63 -11.07 -9.47
CA PHE A 64 5.73 -11.65 -8.71
C PHE A 64 5.50 -11.48 -7.20
N VAL A 65 6.26 -12.24 -6.41
CA VAL A 65 6.29 -12.12 -4.96
C VAL A 65 7.59 -11.44 -4.56
N TRP A 66 7.49 -10.32 -3.87
CA TRP A 66 8.64 -9.73 -3.19
C TRP A 66 8.71 -10.26 -1.76
N VAL A 67 9.84 -10.87 -1.39
CA VAL A 67 10.04 -11.41 -0.05
C VAL A 67 11.14 -10.62 0.65
N GLN A 68 10.76 -9.90 1.70
CA GLN A 68 11.70 -9.20 2.58
C GLN A 68 11.51 -9.69 4.01
N GLY A 69 12.43 -10.53 4.50
CA GLY A 69 12.25 -11.24 5.76
C GLY A 69 11.15 -12.30 5.67
N THR A 70 10.22 -12.30 6.63
CA THR A 70 9.10 -13.26 6.72
C THR A 70 7.81 -12.77 6.10
N GLU A 71 7.77 -11.54 5.58
CA GLU A 71 6.54 -10.89 5.12
C GLU A 71 6.54 -10.78 3.60
N PRO A 72 5.84 -11.69 2.88
CA PRO A 72 5.79 -11.67 1.44
C PRO A 72 4.76 -10.64 0.93
N GLU A 73 5.05 -10.06 -0.23
CA GLU A 73 4.21 -9.05 -0.87
C GLU A 73 3.88 -9.48 -2.29
N LEU A 74 2.61 -9.42 -2.65
CA LEU A 74 2.18 -9.66 -4.02
C LEU A 74 2.20 -8.36 -4.83
N TRP A 75 2.85 -8.42 -5.99
CA TRP A 75 2.92 -7.34 -6.97
C TRP A 75 2.33 -7.83 -8.28
N VAL A 76 1.40 -7.07 -8.84
CA VAL A 76 0.61 -7.48 -10.02
C VAL A 76 0.59 -6.38 -11.06
N ASP A 77 0.58 -6.77 -12.33
CA ASP A 77 0.28 -5.89 -13.45
C ASP A 77 -1.09 -5.19 -13.21
N PRO A 78 -1.14 -3.84 -13.20
CA PRO A 78 -2.40 -3.12 -12.96
C PRO A 78 -3.48 -3.38 -14.02
N THR A 79 -3.10 -3.85 -15.21
CA THR A 79 -4.03 -4.17 -16.30
C THR A 79 -4.62 -5.58 -16.18
N ASP A 80 -4.09 -6.43 -15.30
CA ASP A 80 -4.57 -7.80 -15.12
C ASP A 80 -5.98 -7.84 -14.49
N THR A 81 -6.96 -8.32 -15.26
CA THR A 81 -8.35 -8.45 -14.80
C THR A 81 -8.57 -9.63 -13.84
N GLY A 82 -7.64 -10.60 -13.82
CA GLY A 82 -7.61 -11.80 -12.99
C GLY A 82 -6.72 -11.68 -11.74
N TYR A 83 -6.32 -10.48 -11.33
CA TYR A 83 -5.43 -10.26 -10.18
C TYR A 83 -5.95 -10.89 -8.86
N ARG A 84 -7.26 -11.09 -8.72
CA ARG A 84 -7.83 -11.74 -7.54
C ARG A 84 -7.50 -13.23 -7.47
N ASP A 85 -7.40 -13.88 -8.62
CA ASP A 85 -7.02 -15.30 -8.69
C ASP A 85 -5.51 -15.46 -8.45
N LEU A 86 -4.71 -14.48 -8.89
CA LEU A 86 -3.30 -14.38 -8.52
C LEU A 86 -3.14 -14.19 -7.00
N TYR A 87 -4.01 -13.41 -6.36
CA TYR A 87 -4.03 -13.30 -4.91
C TYR A 87 -4.41 -14.62 -4.22
N ASP A 88 -5.36 -15.38 -4.75
CA ASP A 88 -5.69 -16.70 -4.20
C ASP A 88 -4.51 -17.67 -4.24
N GLU A 89 -3.77 -17.69 -5.36
CA GLU A 89 -2.54 -18.46 -5.52
C GLU A 89 -1.50 -18.02 -4.49
N PHE A 90 -1.28 -16.71 -4.37
CA PHE A 90 -0.37 -16.12 -3.39
C PHE A 90 -0.75 -16.47 -1.94
N ALA A 91 -2.03 -16.39 -1.60
CA ALA A 91 -2.53 -16.67 -0.27
C ALA A 91 -2.29 -18.15 0.11
N ARG A 92 -2.48 -19.08 -0.84
CA ARG A 92 -2.16 -20.50 -0.65
C ARG A 92 -0.68 -20.75 -0.49
N GLU A 93 0.13 -20.25 -1.41
CA GLU A 93 1.56 -20.56 -1.46
C GLU A 93 2.38 -19.87 -0.38
N ARG A 94 1.97 -18.64 0.02
CA ARG A 94 2.82 -17.75 0.83
C ARG A 94 2.22 -17.39 2.19
N LEU A 95 0.91 -17.42 2.33
CA LEU A 95 0.23 -17.04 3.58
C LEU A 95 -0.32 -18.24 4.36
N GLY A 96 -0.30 -19.44 3.79
CA GLY A 96 -0.90 -20.64 4.38
C GLY A 96 -2.43 -20.56 4.51
N LEU A 97 -3.07 -19.73 3.68
CA LEU A 97 -4.52 -19.55 3.63
C LEU A 97 -5.11 -20.39 2.49
N PRO A 98 -6.36 -20.86 2.56
CA PRO A 98 -6.98 -21.62 1.47
C PRO A 98 -7.21 -20.79 0.17
N GLY A 99 -6.97 -19.48 0.22
CA GLY A 99 -7.33 -18.48 -0.78
C GLY A 99 -8.14 -17.36 -0.13
N ARG A 100 -8.94 -16.63 -0.91
CA ARG A 100 -10.02 -15.77 -0.40
C ARG A 100 -11.03 -16.63 0.38
N PRO A 101 -11.28 -16.35 1.68
CA PRO A 101 -12.25 -17.08 2.46
C PRO A 101 -13.68 -16.76 1.98
N PRO A 102 -14.59 -17.75 2.04
CA PRO A 102 -16.00 -17.53 1.77
C PRO A 102 -16.58 -16.57 2.82
N GLY A 103 -17.40 -15.61 2.39
CA GLY A 103 -18.14 -14.72 3.30
C GLY A 103 -17.84 -13.21 3.20
N GLY A 104 -17.04 -12.76 2.24
CA GLY A 104 -17.00 -11.33 1.86
C GLY A 104 -16.47 -10.36 2.92
N VAL A 105 -15.82 -10.84 3.97
CA VAL A 105 -15.30 -10.01 5.09
C VAL A 105 -14.18 -9.06 4.64
N PHE A 106 -13.55 -9.35 3.51
CA PHE A 106 -12.57 -8.50 2.86
C PHE A 106 -12.60 -8.67 1.35
N ASN A 107 -12.10 -7.65 0.65
CA ASN A 107 -11.85 -7.65 -0.78
C ASN A 107 -10.34 -7.73 -1.04
N ILE A 108 -9.96 -8.08 -2.27
CA ILE A 108 -8.59 -7.92 -2.75
C ILE A 108 -8.55 -6.69 -3.64
N ASP A 109 -7.63 -5.80 -3.36
CA ASP A 109 -7.44 -4.62 -4.19
C ASP A 109 -5.98 -4.18 -4.25
N HIS A 110 -5.69 -3.41 -5.27
CA HIS A 110 -4.44 -2.70 -5.45
C HIS A 110 -4.36 -1.55 -4.44
N VAL A 111 -3.21 -1.42 -3.77
CA VAL A 111 -2.97 -0.30 -2.84
C VAL A 111 -2.98 1.04 -3.58
N PHE A 112 -2.51 1.05 -4.83
CA PHE A 112 -2.61 2.18 -5.76
C PHE A 112 -3.69 1.90 -6.83
N PRO A 113 -4.56 2.86 -7.21
CA PRO A 113 -5.61 2.60 -8.18
C PRO A 113 -5.07 2.14 -9.54
N LYS A 114 -5.62 1.05 -10.07
CA LYS A 114 -5.12 0.42 -11.31
C LYS A 114 -5.22 1.32 -12.54
N ALA A 115 -6.29 2.12 -12.65
CA ALA A 115 -6.49 3.00 -13.80
C ALA A 115 -5.43 4.10 -13.83
N THR A 116 -5.12 4.68 -12.66
CA THR A 116 -4.03 5.64 -12.52
C THR A 116 -2.67 4.98 -12.73
N ALA A 117 -2.47 3.75 -12.24
CA ALA A 117 -1.23 3.01 -12.45
C ALA A 117 -0.91 2.81 -13.94
N ALA A 118 -1.91 2.40 -14.71
CA ALA A 118 -1.78 2.20 -16.15
C ALA A 118 -1.48 3.52 -16.87
N LEU A 119 -2.17 4.61 -16.51
CA LEU A 119 -1.91 5.95 -17.07
C LEU A 119 -0.50 6.47 -16.73
N ASP A 120 -0.02 6.18 -15.52
CA ASP A 120 1.30 6.59 -15.03
C ASP A 120 2.45 5.71 -15.55
N GLY A 121 2.17 4.68 -16.35
CA GLY A 121 3.18 3.76 -16.89
C GLY A 121 3.79 2.82 -15.83
N LEU A 122 3.05 2.49 -14.77
CA LEU A 122 3.50 1.52 -13.78
C LEU A 122 3.34 0.10 -14.32
N SER A 123 4.41 -0.70 -14.24
CA SER A 123 4.33 -2.12 -14.61
C SER A 123 3.69 -2.97 -13.52
N HIS A 124 3.86 -2.62 -12.25
CA HIS A 124 3.33 -3.42 -11.15
C HIS A 124 2.84 -2.56 -9.99
N VAL A 125 1.79 -3.03 -9.35
CA VAL A 125 1.17 -2.43 -8.16
C VAL A 125 1.01 -3.48 -7.08
N ARG A 126 1.25 -3.09 -5.83
CA ARG A 126 1.10 -3.97 -4.67
C ARG A 126 -0.38 -4.30 -4.46
N ALA A 127 -0.71 -5.59 -4.33
CA ALA A 127 -2.04 -6.09 -4.04
C ALA A 127 -2.13 -6.65 -2.61
N ILE A 128 -3.17 -6.25 -1.87
CA ILE A 128 -3.41 -6.69 -0.48
C ILE A 128 -4.89 -6.98 -0.24
N ALA A 129 -5.20 -7.65 0.87
CA ALA A 129 -6.55 -7.70 1.40
C ALA A 129 -6.95 -6.35 2.01
N VAL A 130 -8.16 -5.88 1.72
CA VAL A 130 -8.74 -4.61 2.21
C VAL A 130 -10.16 -4.85 2.74
N PRO A 131 -10.62 -4.11 3.77
CA PRO A 131 -12.00 -4.25 4.26
C PRO A 131 -13.03 -4.01 3.16
N ALA A 132 -14.05 -4.87 3.10
CA ALA A 132 -15.03 -4.85 2.01
C ALA A 132 -15.77 -3.51 1.91
N ASP A 133 -16.19 -2.97 3.06
CA ASP A 133 -16.87 -1.67 3.19
C ASP A 133 -16.00 -0.52 2.68
N SER A 134 -14.69 -0.58 2.95
CA SER A 134 -13.75 0.44 2.50
C SER A 134 -13.54 0.39 0.99
N ASN A 135 -13.47 -0.79 0.39
CA ASN A 135 -13.26 -0.94 -1.05
C ASN A 135 -14.36 -0.25 -1.88
N GLN A 136 -15.63 -0.36 -1.45
CA GLN A 136 -16.77 0.24 -2.16
C GLN A 136 -16.80 1.77 -2.04
N ALA A 137 -16.37 2.32 -0.90
CA ALA A 137 -16.26 3.75 -0.68
C ALA A 137 -15.01 4.36 -1.35
N ALA A 138 -13.90 3.62 -1.35
CA ALA A 138 -12.62 4.05 -1.88
C ALA A 138 -12.59 4.06 -3.42
N GLY A 139 -13.12 3.02 -4.07
CA GLY A 139 -12.98 2.82 -5.52
C GLY A 139 -13.46 4.02 -6.36
N ARG A 140 -14.64 4.57 -6.06
CA ARG A 140 -15.22 5.68 -6.85
C ARG A 140 -14.53 7.03 -6.63
N THR A 141 -14.04 7.29 -5.42
CA THR A 141 -13.51 8.61 -5.04
C THR A 141 -12.01 8.72 -5.29
N LEU A 142 -11.23 7.68 -5.02
CA LEU A 142 -9.79 7.64 -5.35
C LEU A 142 -9.56 7.66 -6.86
N GLU A 143 -10.29 6.84 -7.61
CA GLU A 143 -10.14 6.81 -9.06
C GLU A 143 -10.47 8.17 -9.67
N LYS A 144 -11.52 8.86 -9.17
CA LYS A 144 -11.89 10.20 -9.67
C LYS A 144 -10.84 11.26 -9.33
N ALA A 145 -10.40 11.35 -8.07
CA ALA A 145 -9.42 12.35 -7.64
C ALA A 145 -8.04 12.13 -8.30
N MET A 146 -7.62 10.88 -8.46
CA MET A 146 -6.34 10.55 -9.07
C MET A 146 -6.38 10.63 -10.60
N LYS A 147 -7.50 10.27 -11.24
CA LYS A 147 -7.72 10.53 -12.67
C LYS A 147 -7.70 12.03 -12.96
N GLN A 148 -8.36 12.86 -12.14
CA GLN A 148 -8.29 14.32 -12.29
C GLN A 148 -6.86 14.86 -12.18
N ARG A 149 -6.02 14.28 -11.31
CA ARG A 149 -4.59 14.63 -11.21
C ARG A 149 -3.78 14.17 -12.42
N ALA A 150 -4.01 12.94 -12.91
CA ALA A 150 -3.36 12.43 -14.11
C ALA A 150 -3.74 13.28 -15.34
N ASP A 151 -5.02 13.57 -15.51
CA ASP A 151 -5.57 14.39 -16.60
C ASP A 151 -5.06 15.85 -16.52
N SER A 152 -4.75 16.36 -15.33
CA SER A 152 -4.15 17.70 -15.14
C SER A 152 -2.66 17.80 -15.50
N GLY A 153 -2.03 16.72 -15.98
CA GLY A 153 -0.61 16.70 -16.37
C GLY A 153 0.38 16.77 -15.19
N LEU A 154 -0.12 16.80 -13.94
CA LEU A 154 0.69 16.71 -12.72
C LEU A 154 1.18 15.29 -12.43
N GLY A 155 0.78 14.31 -13.26
CA GLY A 155 1.31 12.95 -13.28
C GLY A 155 2.75 12.95 -13.79
N SER A 156 3.71 13.42 -12.98
CA SER A 156 5.12 13.15 -13.25
C SER A 156 5.27 11.62 -13.36
N GLY A 157 5.92 11.13 -14.41
CA GLY A 157 6.28 9.72 -14.60
C GLY A 157 7.28 9.23 -13.56
N LYS A 158 6.93 9.31 -12.26
CA LYS A 158 7.78 8.80 -11.20
C LYS A 158 7.84 7.29 -11.32
N GLU A 159 9.06 6.82 -11.42
CA GLU A 159 9.42 5.41 -11.58
C GLU A 159 8.94 4.56 -10.40
N ILE A 160 8.69 5.17 -9.23
CA ILE A 160 8.21 4.51 -8.01
C ILE A 160 7.10 5.34 -7.36
N ARG A 161 6.02 4.67 -6.98
CA ARG A 161 4.93 5.22 -6.15
C ARG A 161 5.09 4.72 -4.72
N HIS A 162 5.03 5.65 -3.77
CA HIS A 162 5.10 5.38 -2.34
C HIS A 162 3.72 5.51 -1.69
N ALA A 163 3.49 4.76 -0.61
CA ALA A 163 2.28 4.88 0.20
C ALA A 163 2.12 6.30 0.74
N THR A 164 0.88 6.78 0.71
CA THR A 164 0.45 8.00 1.39
C THR A 164 -0.44 7.62 2.58
N TRP A 165 -0.81 8.60 3.41
CA TRP A 165 -1.79 8.36 4.46
C TRP A 165 -3.12 7.82 3.91
N MET A 166 -3.57 8.30 2.74
CA MET A 166 -4.75 7.75 2.07
C MET A 166 -4.60 6.26 1.74
N SER A 167 -3.44 5.84 1.24
CA SER A 167 -3.17 4.42 0.96
C SER A 167 -3.24 3.57 2.23
N ILE A 168 -2.72 4.08 3.35
CA ILE A 168 -2.82 3.42 4.66
C ILE A 168 -4.27 3.35 5.13
N GLY A 169 -5.02 4.46 5.04
CA GLY A 169 -6.43 4.51 5.40
C GLY A 169 -7.28 3.52 4.59
N LYS A 170 -7.04 3.41 3.29
CA LYS A 170 -7.67 2.39 2.42
C LYS A 170 -7.31 0.98 2.86
N ALA A 171 -6.03 0.69 3.06
CA ALA A 171 -5.57 -0.63 3.49
C ALA A 171 -6.18 -1.06 4.84
N ALA A 172 -6.33 -0.10 5.75
CA ALA A 172 -6.93 -0.29 7.07
C ALA A 172 -8.47 -0.30 7.07
N GLY A 173 -9.10 0.14 5.98
CA GLY A 173 -10.51 0.46 5.92
C GLY A 173 -10.97 1.49 6.96
N PHE A 174 -10.23 2.58 7.06
CA PHE A 174 -10.56 3.73 7.89
C PHE A 174 -11.63 4.60 7.21
N THR A 175 -12.69 4.95 7.93
CA THR A 175 -13.71 5.90 7.45
C THR A 175 -13.18 7.32 7.54
N GLY A 176 -13.27 8.11 6.46
CA GLY A 176 -12.68 9.45 6.40
C GLY A 176 -11.24 9.47 5.86
N TRP A 177 -10.79 8.38 5.23
CA TRP A 177 -9.46 8.28 4.62
C TRP A 177 -9.22 9.36 3.56
N GLU A 178 -10.27 9.88 2.93
CA GLU A 178 -10.23 10.96 1.95
C GLU A 178 -9.80 12.31 2.55
N SER A 179 -9.93 12.47 3.87
CA SER A 179 -9.47 13.68 4.59
C SER A 179 -8.02 13.56 5.05
N LEU A 180 -7.35 12.43 4.77
CA LEU A 180 -5.95 12.25 5.11
C LEU A 180 -5.03 13.03 4.16
N PRO A 181 -3.91 13.57 4.65
CA PRO A 181 -3.02 14.37 3.82
C PRO A 181 -2.27 13.52 2.78
N ASP A 182 -2.01 14.11 1.61
CA ASP A 182 -1.25 13.48 0.53
C ASP A 182 0.23 13.24 0.87
N GLY A 183 0.81 14.05 1.76
CA GLY A 183 2.21 14.00 2.18
C GLY A 183 2.39 13.71 3.67
N ARG A 184 3.63 13.37 4.07
CA ARG A 184 3.99 13.15 5.48
C ARG A 184 3.97 14.44 6.33
N SER A 185 3.98 15.63 5.72
CA SER A 185 3.86 16.90 6.42
C SER A 185 2.44 17.05 6.99
N ALA A 186 2.26 16.54 8.21
CA ALA A 186 0.97 16.37 8.88
C ALA A 186 0.37 17.66 9.45
N ALA A 187 0.99 18.83 9.21
CA ALA A 187 0.64 20.08 9.88
C ALA A 187 -0.84 20.50 9.72
N GLY A 188 -1.50 20.12 8.62
CA GLY A 188 -2.92 20.42 8.41
C GLY A 188 -3.91 19.44 9.06
N ASN A 189 -3.52 18.19 9.34
CA ASN A 189 -4.48 17.07 9.52
C ASN A 189 -4.18 16.14 10.71
N ALA A 190 -3.48 16.63 11.75
CA ALA A 190 -3.08 15.82 12.91
C ALA A 190 -4.23 15.05 13.57
N LYS A 191 -5.42 15.64 13.68
CA LYS A 191 -6.62 15.00 14.27
C LYS A 191 -7.09 13.79 13.46
N VAL A 192 -7.04 13.86 12.13
CA VAL A 192 -7.47 12.76 11.24
C VAL A 192 -6.46 11.62 11.28
N VAL A 193 -5.15 11.95 11.33
CA VAL A 193 -4.09 10.94 11.50
C VAL A 193 -4.17 10.25 12.87
N GLN A 194 -4.49 10.99 13.93
CA GLN A 194 -4.74 10.39 15.26
C GLN A 194 -5.95 9.45 15.24
N ALA A 195 -7.05 9.84 14.58
CA ALA A 195 -8.22 9.00 14.41
C ALA A 195 -7.90 7.71 13.64
N LEU A 196 -7.08 7.79 12.59
CA LEU A 196 -6.59 6.62 11.85
C LEU A 196 -5.79 5.68 12.78
N PHE A 197 -4.91 6.22 13.64
CA PHE A 197 -4.14 5.38 14.56
C PHE A 197 -4.99 4.74 15.65
N ALA A 198 -5.99 5.45 16.18
CA ALA A 198 -6.94 4.87 17.13
C ALA A 198 -7.74 3.72 16.48
N ASP A 199 -8.18 3.91 15.24
CA ASP A 199 -8.88 2.88 14.47
C ASP A 199 -7.99 1.66 14.16
N LEU A 200 -6.74 1.88 13.75
CA LEU A 200 -5.74 0.82 13.57
C LEU A 200 -5.52 0.03 14.86
N ALA A 201 -5.34 0.72 15.99
CA ALA A 201 -5.18 0.08 17.29
C ALA A 201 -6.41 -0.76 17.67
N GLY A 202 -7.62 -0.24 17.45
CA GLY A 202 -8.88 -0.99 17.62
C GLY A 202 -8.99 -2.22 16.70
N LYS A 203 -8.22 -2.26 15.60
CA LYS A 203 -8.12 -3.39 14.66
C LYS A 203 -6.96 -4.35 15.00
N GLY A 204 -6.21 -4.08 16.07
CA GLY A 204 -5.05 -4.86 16.49
C GLY A 204 -3.81 -4.62 15.62
N ILE A 205 -3.74 -3.45 14.96
CA ILE A 205 -2.58 -2.98 14.18
C ILE A 205 -1.99 -1.81 14.95
N THR A 206 -0.81 -1.98 15.52
CA THR A 206 -0.24 -0.98 16.44
C THR A 206 0.97 -0.33 15.79
N PRO A 207 0.97 1.00 15.56
CA PRO A 207 2.18 1.68 15.12
C PRO A 207 3.26 1.58 16.22
N PRO A 208 4.56 1.63 15.86
CA PRO A 208 5.64 1.67 16.86
C PRO A 208 5.42 2.79 17.89
N ALA A 209 5.82 2.54 19.14
CA ALA A 209 5.74 3.54 20.20
C ALA A 209 6.47 4.85 19.80
N GLY A 210 5.90 6.01 20.16
CA GLY A 210 6.48 7.33 19.85
C GLY A 210 6.26 7.82 18.40
N THR A 211 5.56 7.06 17.54
CA THR A 211 5.32 7.46 16.14
C THR A 211 4.54 8.79 16.01
N LEU A 212 3.53 9.01 16.86
CA LEU A 212 2.82 10.29 16.91
C LEU A 212 3.72 11.42 17.41
N GLU A 213 4.56 11.13 18.40
CA GLU A 213 5.36 12.12 19.12
C GLU A 213 6.55 12.63 18.28
N HIS A 214 7.17 11.77 17.46
CA HIS A 214 8.27 12.16 16.58
C HIS A 214 7.83 12.83 15.27
N GLY A 215 6.65 12.49 14.76
CA GLY A 215 6.07 13.13 13.56
C GLY A 215 5.38 14.47 13.83
N LEU A 216 5.00 14.72 15.09
CA LEU A 216 4.28 15.92 15.57
C LEU A 216 5.12 16.73 16.58
N THR A 217 6.45 16.69 16.49
CA THR A 217 7.32 17.47 17.39
C THR A 217 7.08 18.98 17.22
N ALA A 218 7.34 19.74 18.29
CA ALA A 218 7.10 21.18 18.45
C ALA A 218 7.53 22.10 17.28
N HIS A 219 8.41 21.66 16.38
CA HIS A 219 8.75 22.39 15.16
C HIS A 219 7.67 22.38 14.06
N THR A 220 6.69 21.50 14.13
CA THR A 220 5.51 21.49 13.24
C THR A 220 4.30 22.23 13.84
N LEU A 221 4.46 22.83 15.04
CA LEU A 221 3.44 23.56 15.80
C LEU A 221 3.60 25.10 15.76
N THR A 222 4.37 25.65 14.81
CA THR A 222 4.51 27.11 14.61
C THR A 222 4.25 27.44 13.13
N ARG A 223 3.38 28.35 12.69
CA ARG A 223 2.49 29.36 13.28
C ARG A 223 1.25 29.46 12.37
N ILE A 224 0.08 29.69 12.95
CA ILE A 224 -0.97 30.46 12.27
C ILE A 224 -0.50 31.92 12.33
N GLY A 225 -0.29 32.52 11.16
CA GLY A 225 -0.03 33.94 10.93
C GLY A 225 -0.56 34.28 9.56
#